data_AF-A0AAV9XLB0-F1
#
_entry.id   AF-A0AAV9XLB0-F1
#
_cell.length_a   1.000
_cell.length_b   1.000
_cell.length_c   1.000
_cell.angle_alpha   90.00
_cell.angle_beta   90.00
_cell.angle_gamma   90.00
#
_symmetry.space_group_name_H-M   'P 1'
#
loop_
_entity.id
_entity.type
_entity.pdbx_description
1 polymer ?
#
loop_
_entity_poly.entity_id
_entity_poly.type
_entity_poly.pdbx_seq_one_letter_code
_entity_poly.pdbx_strand_id
1 'polypeptide(L)'
;MLFYRDLAEIAPHSGKGISTETPMINTEILDRIRAHKAEWLRGDILGFEDNGIRFNHHTQGVPKNGPGRESMEEGVVVIMATGFKHPSLYILPTDYFEEPFMPPKWYLQCFPPQHLTICAENSTFVNGIGVMGNFHIVHIGMYTRMLLMFLLDPLTRPTEYWMKMWIKMTRWIKNKAPTGAFDFFTYSELIWWFVSASFTKFPGHWKPLSNAYIG
;
A
#
# COMPACT_ATOMS: atom_id res chain seq x y z
N MET A 1 21.82 1.86 -11.70
CA MET A 1 21.23 1.08 -12.82
C MET A 1 22.28 0.13 -13.42
N LEU A 2 23.01 -0.64 -12.59
CA LEU A 2 24.08 -1.56 -13.05
C LEU A 2 23.72 -3.05 -12.89
N PHE A 3 22.59 -3.37 -12.23
CA PHE A 3 22.23 -4.73 -11.79
C PHE A 3 21.28 -5.49 -12.74
N TYR A 4 20.72 -4.81 -13.75
CA TYR A 4 19.69 -5.33 -14.66
C TYR A 4 20.16 -5.42 -16.12
N ARG A 5 21.46 -5.39 -16.43
CA ARG A 5 21.92 -5.35 -17.83
C ARG A 5 21.45 -6.56 -18.65
N ASP A 6 21.45 -7.73 -18.01
CA ASP A 6 20.99 -9.01 -18.53
C ASP A 6 19.48 -9.25 -18.33
N LEU A 7 18.82 -8.42 -17.52
CA LEU A 7 17.41 -8.52 -17.16
C LEU A 7 16.71 -7.16 -17.40
N ALA A 8 17.01 -6.49 -18.52
CA ALA A 8 16.43 -5.17 -18.78
C ALA A 8 14.90 -5.25 -18.96
N GLU A 9 14.40 -6.36 -19.47
CA GLU A 9 12.99 -6.58 -19.78
C GLU A 9 12.07 -6.67 -18.55
N ILE A 10 12.64 -7.06 -17.39
CA ILE A 10 11.90 -7.09 -16.11
C ILE A 10 11.90 -5.72 -15.42
N ALA A 11 12.71 -4.77 -15.88
CA ALA A 11 12.77 -3.45 -15.27
C ALA A 11 11.42 -2.72 -15.41
N PRO A 12 10.99 -1.98 -14.38
CA PRO A 12 9.78 -1.17 -14.47
C PRO A 12 9.91 -0.12 -15.59
N HIS A 13 8.80 0.22 -16.22
CA HIS A 13 8.77 1.24 -17.28
C HIS A 13 9.20 2.62 -16.76
N SER A 14 9.89 3.39 -17.61
CA SER A 14 10.35 4.75 -17.33
C SER A 14 9.15 5.67 -17.08
N GLY A 15 8.90 6.03 -15.82
CA GLY A 15 7.80 6.91 -15.42
C GLY A 15 7.24 6.61 -14.03
N LYS A 16 7.40 5.37 -13.56
CA LYS A 16 7.13 5.03 -12.16
C LYS A 16 8.39 5.29 -11.33
N GLY A 17 8.29 6.22 -10.39
CA GLY A 17 9.39 6.57 -9.48
C GLY A 17 9.67 5.48 -8.45
N ILE A 18 10.78 5.62 -7.74
CA ILE A 18 11.04 4.80 -6.54
C ILE A 18 9.93 5.11 -5.53
N SER A 19 9.33 4.08 -4.94
CA SER A 19 8.26 4.20 -3.94
C SER A 19 6.93 4.78 -4.45
N THR A 20 6.56 4.54 -5.71
CA THR A 20 5.21 4.87 -6.20
C THR A 20 4.22 3.70 -6.07
N GLU A 21 4.71 2.47 -5.93
CA GLU A 21 3.91 1.25 -5.79
C GLU A 21 4.63 0.23 -4.89
N THR A 22 3.93 -0.85 -4.51
CA THR A 22 4.52 -1.94 -3.73
C THR A 22 5.46 -2.75 -4.63
N PRO A 23 6.77 -2.80 -4.35
CA PRO A 23 7.70 -3.54 -5.20
C PRO A 23 7.57 -5.05 -4.97
N MET A 24 7.87 -5.83 -6.01
CA MET A 24 8.13 -7.26 -5.86
C MET A 24 9.50 -7.44 -5.21
N ILE A 25 9.55 -8.21 -4.13
CA ILE A 25 10.78 -8.49 -3.37
C ILE A 25 11.04 -9.98 -3.46
N ASN A 26 11.76 -10.38 -4.49
CA ASN A 26 12.23 -11.74 -4.67
C ASN A 26 13.55 -11.68 -5.44
N THR A 27 14.65 -12.08 -4.79
CA THR A 27 15.96 -12.17 -5.46
C THR A 27 16.13 -13.50 -6.17
N GLU A 28 15.51 -14.58 -5.68
CA GLU A 28 15.63 -15.92 -6.25
C GLU A 28 15.09 -15.98 -7.68
N ILE A 29 14.01 -15.25 -7.98
CA ILE A 29 13.46 -15.21 -9.34
C ILE A 29 14.48 -14.75 -10.38
N LEU A 30 15.38 -13.83 -10.01
CA LEU A 30 16.41 -13.32 -10.92
C LEU A 30 17.39 -14.44 -11.30
N ASP A 31 17.78 -15.25 -10.32
CA ASP A 31 18.71 -16.37 -10.54
C ASP A 31 18.03 -17.52 -11.30
N ARG A 32 16.72 -17.74 -11.07
CA ARG A 32 15.93 -18.73 -11.83
C ARG A 32 15.80 -18.35 -13.30
N ILE A 33 15.61 -17.07 -13.61
CA ILE A 33 15.57 -16.57 -14.99
C ILE A 33 16.94 -16.73 -15.65
N ARG A 34 18.02 -16.31 -14.96
CA ARG A 34 19.40 -16.48 -15.47
C ARG A 34 19.79 -17.93 -15.72
N ALA A 35 19.27 -18.85 -14.91
CA ALA A 35 19.49 -20.28 -15.06
C ALA A 35 18.55 -20.96 -16.09
N HIS A 36 17.74 -20.18 -16.82
CA HIS A 36 16.72 -20.67 -17.76
C HIS A 36 15.71 -21.65 -17.13
N LYS A 37 15.45 -21.52 -15.83
CA LYS A 37 14.45 -22.31 -15.09
C LYS A 37 13.08 -21.63 -15.02
N ALA A 38 13.02 -20.35 -15.40
CA ALA A 38 11.81 -19.55 -15.48
C ALA A 38 11.96 -18.55 -16.62
N GLU A 39 10.85 -18.23 -17.29
CA GLU A 39 10.80 -17.21 -18.33
C GLU A 39 9.89 -16.06 -17.89
N TRP A 40 10.29 -14.83 -18.16
CA TRP A 40 9.50 -13.65 -17.84
C TRP A 40 8.74 -13.18 -19.07
N LEU A 41 7.43 -13.40 -19.09
CA LEU A 41 6.56 -12.96 -20.17
C LEU A 41 5.85 -11.66 -19.80
N ARG A 42 5.85 -10.68 -20.72
CA ARG A 42 5.15 -9.40 -20.57
C ARG A 42 4.07 -9.29 -21.64
N GLY A 43 2.84 -9.05 -21.22
CA GLY A 43 1.70 -9.02 -22.14
C GLY A 43 0.38 -9.34 -21.46
N ASP A 44 -0.61 -9.64 -22.29
CA ASP A 44 -1.98 -9.94 -21.87
C ASP A 44 -2.38 -11.37 -22.23
N ILE A 45 -3.13 -12.01 -21.32
CA ILE A 45 -3.77 -13.31 -21.58
C ILE A 45 -5.06 -13.04 -22.36
N LEU A 46 -5.16 -13.57 -23.58
CA LEU A 46 -6.34 -13.46 -24.44
C LEU A 46 -7.39 -14.53 -24.14
N GLY A 47 -6.94 -15.74 -23.77
CA GLY A 47 -7.82 -16.86 -23.48
C GLY A 47 -7.08 -18.11 -23.05
N PHE A 48 -7.83 -19.08 -22.55
CA PHE A 48 -7.35 -20.43 -22.24
C PHE A 48 -7.72 -21.37 -23.39
N GLU A 49 -6.81 -22.26 -23.73
CA GLU A 49 -7.03 -23.36 -24.67
C GLU A 49 -6.71 -24.69 -23.98
N ASP A 50 -7.07 -25.80 -24.60
CA ASP A 50 -6.92 -27.15 -24.01
C ASP A 50 -5.47 -27.50 -23.61
N ASN A 51 -4.47 -26.96 -24.30
CA ASN A 51 -3.05 -27.22 -24.07
C ASN A 51 -2.26 -26.03 -23.53
N GLY A 52 -2.91 -24.92 -23.15
CA GLY A 52 -2.18 -23.75 -22.64
C GLY A 52 -2.97 -22.43 -22.66
N ILE A 53 -2.25 -21.34 -22.86
CA ILE A 53 -2.82 -19.98 -22.92
C ILE A 53 -2.48 -19.28 -24.23
N ARG A 54 -3.47 -18.58 -24.78
CA ARG A 54 -3.25 -17.63 -25.88
C ARG A 54 -2.78 -16.32 -25.28
N PHE A 55 -1.58 -15.90 -25.61
CA PHE A 55 -0.92 -14.75 -24.99
C PHE A 55 -0.54 -13.71 -26.05
N ASN A 56 -0.71 -12.43 -25.72
CA ASN A 56 -0.30 -11.32 -26.56
C ASN A 56 0.94 -10.66 -25.95
N HIS A 57 2.11 -10.89 -26.55
CA HIS A 57 3.39 -10.35 -26.09
C HIS A 57 3.50 -8.85 -26.36
N HIS A 58 3.85 -8.09 -25.33
CA HIS A 58 3.99 -6.63 -25.38
C HIS A 58 5.43 -6.19 -25.16
N THR A 59 5.86 -5.18 -25.92
CA THR A 59 7.11 -4.47 -25.60
C THR A 59 6.91 -3.54 -24.40
N GLN A 60 8.00 -3.18 -23.75
CA GLN A 60 7.97 -2.33 -22.55
C GLN A 60 7.34 -0.97 -22.87
N GLY A 61 6.27 -0.60 -22.15
CA GLY A 61 5.56 0.68 -22.30
C GLY A 61 4.26 0.61 -23.10
N VAL A 62 3.96 -0.54 -23.72
CA VAL A 62 2.66 -0.76 -24.36
C VAL A 62 1.57 -0.93 -23.28
N PRO A 63 0.44 -0.20 -23.36
CA PRO A 63 -0.66 -0.33 -22.41
C PRO A 63 -1.42 -1.65 -22.62
N LYS A 64 -2.23 -2.01 -21.61
CA LYS A 64 -3.13 -3.17 -21.67
C LYS A 64 -4.02 -3.12 -22.92
N ASN A 65 -4.20 -4.25 -23.59
CA ASN A 65 -4.86 -4.39 -24.90
C ASN A 65 -4.17 -3.64 -26.06
N GLY A 66 -2.90 -3.28 -25.89
CA GLY A 66 -2.10 -2.66 -26.95
C GLY A 66 -1.67 -3.65 -28.03
N PRO A 67 -1.06 -3.15 -29.11
CA PRO A 67 -0.54 -3.99 -30.19
C PRO A 67 0.59 -4.89 -29.66
N GLY A 68 0.60 -6.14 -30.10
CA GLY A 68 1.62 -7.11 -29.70
C GLY A 68 1.65 -8.30 -30.65
N ARG A 69 2.44 -9.31 -30.27
CA ARG A 69 2.55 -10.56 -31.02
C ARG A 69 1.82 -11.65 -30.27
N GLU A 70 0.81 -12.22 -30.91
CA GLU A 70 0.11 -13.38 -30.36
C GLU A 70 0.99 -14.64 -30.45
N SER A 71 1.00 -15.43 -29.38
CA SER A 71 1.60 -16.75 -29.29
C SER A 71 0.71 -17.69 -28.48
N MET A 72 1.03 -18.98 -28.56
CA MET A 72 0.43 -20.01 -27.72
C MET A 72 1.49 -20.48 -26.74
N GLU A 73 1.25 -20.28 -25.45
CA GLU A 73 2.14 -20.73 -24.38
C GLU A 73 1.59 -22.03 -23.80
N GLU A 74 2.30 -23.13 -24.02
CA GLU A 74 1.89 -24.45 -23.56
C GLU A 74 2.04 -24.57 -22.04
N GLY A 75 1.06 -25.20 -21.38
CA GLY A 75 1.09 -25.37 -19.93
C GLY A 75 0.05 -26.36 -19.44
N VAL A 76 0.40 -27.09 -18.38
CA VAL A 76 -0.48 -28.09 -17.75
C VAL A 76 -1.21 -27.51 -16.54
N VAL A 77 -0.64 -26.48 -15.91
CA VAL A 77 -1.17 -25.86 -14.69
C VAL A 77 -1.06 -24.35 -14.81
N VAL A 78 -2.17 -23.66 -14.52
CA VAL A 78 -2.23 -22.20 -14.49
C VAL A 78 -2.45 -21.75 -13.04
N ILE A 79 -1.56 -20.92 -12.53
CA ILE A 79 -1.67 -20.32 -11.19
C ILE A 79 -2.00 -18.84 -11.34
N MET A 80 -3.21 -18.44 -10.99
CA MET A 80 -3.65 -17.04 -11.04
C MET A 80 -3.21 -16.28 -9.79
N ALA A 81 -2.00 -15.71 -9.82
CA ALA A 81 -1.47 -14.85 -8.75
C ALA A 81 -1.89 -13.36 -8.93
N THR A 82 -3.17 -13.10 -9.23
CA THR A 82 -3.69 -11.75 -9.56
C THR A 82 -4.01 -10.88 -8.33
N GLY A 83 -3.65 -11.35 -7.14
CA GLY A 83 -3.93 -10.66 -5.87
C GLY A 83 -5.38 -10.81 -5.41
N PHE A 84 -5.77 -9.97 -4.45
CA PHE A 84 -7.11 -9.95 -3.86
C PHE A 84 -7.78 -8.60 -4.09
N LYS A 85 -9.11 -8.60 -4.17
CA LYS A 85 -9.88 -7.36 -4.14
C LYS A 85 -9.83 -6.77 -2.73
N HIS A 86 -9.83 -5.45 -2.62
CA HIS A 86 -9.99 -4.80 -1.33
C HIS A 86 -11.31 -5.24 -0.69
N PRO A 87 -11.30 -5.60 0.60
CA PRO A 87 -12.52 -5.96 1.30
C PRO A 87 -13.47 -4.76 1.31
N SER A 88 -14.75 -5.01 1.05
CA SER A 88 -15.73 -3.94 1.10
C SER A 88 -16.04 -3.56 2.55
N LEU A 89 -16.16 -2.26 2.81
CA LEU A 89 -16.51 -1.74 4.13
C LEU A 89 -18.03 -1.57 4.31
N TYR A 90 -18.87 -2.16 3.45
CA TYR A 90 -20.33 -2.03 3.48
C TYR A 90 -21.01 -2.55 4.75
N ILE A 91 -20.26 -3.21 5.64
CA ILE A 91 -20.73 -3.50 7.00
C ILE A 91 -20.96 -2.21 7.82
N LEU A 92 -20.31 -1.11 7.45
CA LEU A 92 -20.48 0.18 8.07
C LEU A 92 -21.70 0.90 7.49
N PRO A 93 -22.41 1.71 8.29
CA PRO A 93 -23.52 2.52 7.81
C PRO A 93 -23.07 3.54 6.74
N THR A 94 -24.03 4.05 5.96
CA THR A 94 -23.76 4.84 4.75
C THR A 94 -23.17 6.24 5.03
N ASP A 95 -23.38 6.78 6.23
CA ASP A 95 -22.82 8.05 6.71
C ASP A 95 -21.28 8.04 6.78
N TYR A 96 -20.65 6.86 6.91
CA TYR A 96 -19.20 6.68 6.84
C TYR A 96 -18.60 6.91 5.43
N PHE A 97 -19.44 6.95 4.39
CA PHE A 97 -19.02 7.03 2.98
C PHE A 97 -19.33 8.38 2.34
N GLU A 98 -19.65 9.41 3.13
CA GLU A 98 -19.96 10.74 2.61
C GLU A 98 -18.73 11.47 2.05
N GLU A 99 -18.87 12.02 0.84
CA GLU A 99 -17.85 12.91 0.27
C GLU A 99 -17.74 14.22 1.07
N PRO A 100 -16.53 14.79 1.24
CA PRO A 100 -15.26 14.42 0.61
C PRO A 100 -14.38 13.45 1.44
N PHE A 101 -14.91 12.83 2.50
CA PHE A 101 -14.17 12.10 3.53
C PHE A 101 -14.42 10.58 3.51
N MET A 102 -14.60 10.00 2.33
CA MET A 102 -14.69 8.55 2.12
C MET A 102 -13.30 7.86 2.13
N PRO A 103 -13.21 6.55 2.41
CA PRO A 103 -11.97 5.78 2.21
C PRO A 103 -11.40 5.98 0.79
N PRO A 104 -10.07 6.12 0.63
CA PRO A 104 -8.99 6.01 1.61
C PRO A 104 -8.70 7.30 2.41
N LYS A 105 -9.51 8.35 2.25
CA LYS A 105 -9.29 9.71 2.81
C LYS A 105 -9.79 9.81 4.26
N TRP A 106 -9.38 8.87 5.09
CA TRP A 106 -9.66 8.87 6.52
C TRP A 106 -8.49 9.44 7.31
N TYR A 107 -8.74 9.86 8.55
CA TYR A 107 -7.69 10.33 9.43
C TYR A 107 -6.73 9.17 9.73
N LEU A 108 -5.45 9.38 9.42
CA LEU A 108 -4.44 8.33 9.43
C LEU A 108 -4.84 7.10 8.57
N GLN A 109 -5.75 7.27 7.60
CA GLN A 109 -6.42 6.18 6.88
C GLN A 109 -7.25 5.22 7.75
N CYS A 110 -7.18 5.24 9.08
CA CYS A 110 -7.89 4.29 9.93
C CYS A 110 -9.20 4.84 10.52
N PHE A 111 -9.29 6.15 10.75
CA PHE A 111 -10.41 6.75 11.46
C PHE A 111 -11.31 7.61 10.56
N PRO A 112 -12.61 7.30 10.46
CA PRO A 112 -13.58 8.17 9.79
C PRO A 112 -13.77 9.46 10.61
N PRO A 113 -13.65 10.66 10.02
CA PRO A 113 -13.74 11.92 10.76
C PRO A 113 -15.05 12.13 11.52
N GLN A 114 -16.15 11.56 11.00
CA GLN A 114 -17.50 11.68 11.53
C GLN A 114 -17.75 10.78 12.75
N HIS A 115 -17.05 9.64 12.83
CA HIS A 115 -17.30 8.61 13.86
C HIS A 115 -15.99 8.04 14.40
N LEU A 116 -15.58 8.54 15.56
CA LEU A 116 -14.32 8.16 16.23
C LEU A 116 -14.37 6.82 16.98
N THR A 117 -15.48 6.08 16.90
CA THR A 117 -15.69 4.82 17.63
C THR A 117 -15.19 3.59 16.87
N ILE A 118 -14.81 3.74 15.61
CA ILE A 118 -14.38 2.65 14.74
C ILE A 118 -12.99 2.96 14.19
N CYS A 119 -12.11 1.96 14.24
CA CYS A 119 -10.77 2.00 13.67
C CYS A 119 -10.64 0.90 12.62
N ALA A 120 -10.45 1.29 11.36
CA ALA A 120 -10.23 0.37 10.26
C ALA A 120 -8.72 0.16 10.04
N GLU A 121 -8.17 -0.89 10.64
CA GLU A 121 -6.76 -1.21 10.52
C GLU A 121 -6.51 -2.05 9.26
N ASN A 122 -5.55 -1.63 8.44
CA ASN A 122 -5.12 -2.30 7.21
C ASN A 122 -6.18 -2.54 6.12
N SER A 123 -7.38 -1.97 6.23
CA SER A 123 -8.48 -2.21 5.27
C SER A 123 -8.78 -1.04 4.34
N THR A 124 -8.12 0.10 4.54
CA THR A 124 -8.35 1.36 3.81
C THR A 124 -7.17 1.78 2.95
N PHE A 125 -6.07 1.02 3.00
CA PHE A 125 -4.87 1.28 2.21
C PHE A 125 -5.08 0.86 0.76
N VAL A 126 -4.73 1.73 -0.19
CA VAL A 126 -4.79 1.44 -1.63
C VAL A 126 -3.53 0.69 -2.08
N ASN A 127 -2.35 1.11 -1.60
CA ASN A 127 -1.10 0.37 -1.72
C ASN A 127 -0.50 0.11 -0.33
N GLY A 128 0.42 -0.85 -0.24
CA GLY A 128 1.11 -1.15 1.01
C GLY A 128 1.91 0.04 1.56
N ILE A 129 2.10 0.05 2.87
CA ILE A 129 3.01 1.00 3.54
C ILE A 129 4.44 0.69 3.06
N GLY A 130 5.07 1.67 2.44
CA GLY A 130 6.41 1.53 1.88
C GLY A 130 7.48 1.46 2.96
N VAL A 131 7.92 0.25 3.29
CA VAL A 131 9.32 -0.23 3.45
C VAL A 131 9.25 -1.64 4.06
N MET A 132 9.81 -2.63 3.36
CA MET A 132 9.91 -4.01 3.84
C MET A 132 11.17 -4.20 4.69
N GLY A 133 11.05 -4.76 5.90
CA GLY A 133 12.17 -5.06 6.80
C GLY A 133 11.85 -4.90 8.30
N ASN A 134 12.87 -4.95 9.15
CA ASN A 134 12.76 -4.92 10.63
C ASN A 134 12.08 -3.67 11.21
N PHE A 135 12.07 -2.56 10.49
CA PHE A 135 11.34 -1.35 10.87
C PHE A 135 9.81 -1.57 10.83
N HIS A 136 9.31 -2.47 9.98
CA HIS A 136 7.88 -2.77 9.86
C HIS A 136 7.25 -3.22 11.18
N ILE A 137 7.95 -4.08 11.94
CA ILE A 137 7.47 -4.58 13.24
C ILE A 137 7.42 -3.45 14.28
N VAL A 138 8.43 -2.57 14.31
CA VAL A 138 8.48 -1.43 15.22
C VAL A 138 7.39 -0.41 14.88
N HIS A 139 7.15 -0.15 13.59
CA HIS A 139 6.17 0.85 13.16
C HIS A 139 4.74 0.38 13.24
N ILE A 140 4.43 -0.86 12.87
CA ILE A 140 3.10 -1.40 13.15
C ILE A 140 2.85 -1.35 14.66
N GLY A 141 3.81 -1.83 15.48
CA GLY A 141 3.63 -1.82 16.93
C GLY A 141 3.42 -0.43 17.54
N MET A 142 4.12 0.60 17.07
CA MET A 142 3.91 1.99 17.52
C MET A 142 2.63 2.61 16.96
N TYR A 143 2.32 2.32 15.70
CA TYR A 143 1.15 2.82 15.00
C TYR A 143 -0.13 2.26 15.61
N THR A 144 -0.24 0.94 15.74
CA THR A 144 -1.37 0.27 16.40
C THR A 144 -1.53 0.76 17.84
N ARG A 145 -0.45 1.00 18.59
CA ARG A 145 -0.54 1.61 19.93
C ARG A 145 -1.19 2.99 19.91
N MET A 146 -0.78 3.85 18.98
CA MET A 146 -1.37 5.18 18.83
C MET A 146 -2.86 5.09 18.45
N LEU A 147 -3.21 4.19 17.53
CA LEU A 147 -4.62 3.94 17.15
C LEU A 147 -5.44 3.45 18.37
N LEU A 148 -4.91 2.50 19.14
CA LEU A 148 -5.56 1.98 20.34
C LEU A 148 -5.72 3.05 21.42
N MET A 149 -4.76 3.95 21.58
CA MET A 149 -4.91 5.07 22.52
C MET A 149 -6.10 5.95 22.14
N PHE A 150 -6.24 6.32 20.85
CA PHE A 150 -7.40 7.08 20.38
C PHE A 150 -8.72 6.33 20.59
N LEU A 151 -8.72 5.00 20.47
CA LEU A 151 -9.91 4.20 20.69
C LEU A 151 -10.28 4.11 22.18
N LEU A 152 -9.30 3.86 23.06
CA LEU A 152 -9.50 3.60 24.48
C LEU A 152 -9.70 4.87 25.32
N ASP A 153 -8.97 5.95 25.03
CA ASP A 153 -9.01 7.18 25.81
C ASP A 153 -9.62 8.34 25.00
N PRO A 154 -10.84 8.79 25.33
CA PRO A 154 -11.49 9.93 24.67
C PRO A 154 -10.70 11.24 24.69
N LEU A 155 -9.84 11.47 25.70
CA LEU A 155 -9.05 12.71 25.82
C LEU A 155 -7.97 12.82 24.75
N THR A 156 -7.55 11.67 24.23
CA THR A 156 -6.48 11.58 23.24
C THR A 156 -7.01 11.75 21.81
N ARG A 157 -8.34 11.67 21.62
CA ARG A 157 -8.99 11.75 20.32
C ARG A 157 -8.82 13.15 19.70
N PRO A 158 -8.38 13.25 18.44
CA PRO A 158 -8.47 14.50 17.71
C PRO A 158 -9.95 14.84 17.46
N THR A 159 -10.29 16.13 17.52
CA THR A 159 -11.65 16.55 17.15
C THR A 159 -11.85 16.41 15.64
N GLU A 160 -13.11 16.30 15.22
CA GLU A 160 -13.49 16.23 13.81
C GLU A 160 -12.86 17.33 12.96
N TYR A 161 -12.81 18.56 13.49
CA TYR A 161 -12.17 19.69 12.83
C TYR A 161 -10.68 19.42 12.52
N TRP A 162 -9.92 18.94 13.52
CA TRP A 162 -8.49 18.66 13.36
C TRP A 162 -8.24 17.51 12.39
N MET A 163 -9.07 16.48 12.42
CA MET A 163 -8.99 15.35 11.48
C MET A 163 -9.25 15.79 10.04
N LYS A 164 -10.33 16.56 9.80
CA LYS A 164 -10.66 17.10 8.48
C LYS A 164 -9.58 18.04 7.98
N MET A 165 -9.02 18.87 8.87
CA MET A 165 -7.92 19.77 8.52
C MET A 165 -6.66 18.99 8.16
N TRP A 166 -6.32 17.94 8.92
CA TRP A 166 -5.20 17.07 8.62
C TRP A 166 -5.33 16.40 7.24
N ILE A 167 -6.52 15.91 6.88
CA ILE A 167 -6.79 15.34 5.55
C ILE A 167 -6.58 16.40 4.46
N LYS A 168 -7.08 17.62 4.67
CA LYS A 168 -6.91 18.74 3.72
C LYS A 168 -5.44 19.16 3.58
N MET A 169 -4.70 19.26 4.69
CA MET A 169 -3.27 19.59 4.68
C MET A 169 -2.46 18.51 3.96
N THR A 170 -2.71 17.24 4.26
CA THR A 170 -2.04 16.12 3.59
C THR A 170 -2.28 16.14 2.08
N ARG A 171 -3.53 16.42 1.66
CA ARG A 171 -3.87 16.60 0.25
C ARG A 171 -3.12 17.78 -0.37
N TRP A 172 -3.00 18.89 0.34
CA TRP A 172 -2.30 20.08 -0.15
C TRP A 172 -0.79 19.84 -0.30
N ILE A 173 -0.14 19.27 0.73
CA ILE A 173 1.29 18.93 0.72
C ILE A 173 1.60 17.96 -0.42
N LYS A 174 0.75 16.95 -0.62
CA LYS A 174 0.93 15.91 -1.64
C LYS A 174 0.29 16.24 -2.99
N ASN A 175 -0.20 17.46 -3.20
CA ASN A 175 -0.81 17.83 -4.49
C ASN A 175 0.19 17.77 -5.66
N LYS A 176 1.49 17.81 -5.37
CA LYS A 176 2.57 17.67 -6.34
C LYS A 176 3.24 16.29 -6.32
N ALA A 177 2.74 15.36 -5.51
CA ALA A 177 3.29 14.01 -5.45
C ALA A 177 2.88 13.22 -6.70
N PRO A 178 3.73 12.30 -7.20
CA PRO A 178 3.41 11.46 -8.34
C PRO A 178 2.31 10.43 -8.06
N THR A 179 1.99 10.17 -6.80
CA THR A 179 0.90 9.30 -6.34
C THR A 179 -0.18 10.10 -5.63
N GLY A 180 -1.42 9.59 -5.60
CA GLY A 180 -2.49 10.23 -4.84
C GLY A 180 -2.10 10.36 -3.37
N ALA A 181 -2.56 11.45 -2.73
CA ALA A 181 -2.13 11.82 -1.38
C ALA A 181 -2.29 10.69 -0.34
N PHE A 182 -3.24 9.77 -0.54
CA PHE A 182 -3.53 8.63 0.33
C PHE A 182 -3.24 7.27 -0.32
N ASP A 183 -2.68 7.25 -1.54
CA ASP A 183 -2.49 6.00 -2.27
C ASP A 183 -1.21 5.29 -1.82
N PHE A 184 -0.22 6.05 -1.35
CA PHE A 184 1.05 5.53 -0.84
C PHE A 184 1.57 6.42 0.29
N PHE A 185 1.88 5.82 1.44
CA PHE A 185 2.49 6.51 2.57
C PHE A 185 3.94 6.08 2.76
N THR A 186 4.78 7.09 2.90
CA THR A 186 6.18 6.95 3.23
C THR A 186 6.36 6.89 4.74
N TYR A 187 7.39 6.18 5.17
CA TYR A 187 7.77 6.05 6.57
C TYR A 187 7.94 7.42 7.28
N SER A 188 8.48 8.42 6.58
CA SER A 188 8.62 9.80 7.08
C SER A 188 7.28 10.45 7.45
N GLU A 189 6.20 10.15 6.73
CA GLU A 189 4.87 10.69 7.02
C GLU A 189 4.31 10.09 8.32
N LEU A 190 4.48 8.78 8.51
CA LEU A 190 4.09 8.07 9.73
C LEU A 190 4.88 8.53 10.96
N ILE A 191 6.20 8.71 10.84
CA ILE A 191 7.00 9.26 11.94
C ILE A 191 6.55 10.69 12.24
N TRP A 192 6.35 11.52 11.22
CA TRP A 192 5.90 12.89 11.43
C TRP A 192 4.55 12.94 12.15
N TRP A 193 3.61 12.03 11.84
CA TRP A 193 2.35 11.90 12.58
C TRP A 193 2.55 11.45 14.00
N PHE A 194 3.39 10.43 14.20
CA PHE A 194 3.71 9.92 15.52
C PHE A 194 4.28 11.01 16.42
N VAL A 195 5.25 11.77 15.90
CA VAL A 195 5.90 12.90 16.56
C VAL A 195 4.88 14.00 16.85
N SER A 196 4.15 14.46 15.83
CA SER A 196 3.16 15.54 16.01
C SER A 196 2.05 15.16 16.98
N ALA A 197 1.52 13.94 16.93
CA ALA A 197 0.54 13.45 17.91
C ALA A 197 1.14 13.40 19.32
N SER A 198 2.33 12.80 19.47
CA SER A 198 3.02 12.68 20.76
C SER A 198 3.27 14.04 21.42
N PHE A 199 3.74 15.04 20.65
CA PHE A 199 4.04 16.38 21.17
C PHE A 199 2.79 17.24 21.41
N THR A 200 1.70 17.06 20.65
CA THR A 200 0.52 17.94 20.75
C THR A 200 -0.56 17.42 21.70
N LYS A 201 -0.64 16.09 21.93
CA LYS A 201 -1.74 15.46 22.68
C LYS A 201 -1.27 14.60 23.86
N PHE A 202 0.01 14.22 23.93
CA PHE A 202 0.49 13.24 24.91
C PHE A 202 1.77 13.64 25.68
N PRO A 203 1.84 14.82 26.32
CA PRO A 203 2.93 15.04 27.27
C PRO A 203 2.82 14.04 28.43
N GLY A 204 3.66 13.00 28.45
CA GLY A 204 3.81 12.05 29.57
C GLY A 204 3.04 10.72 29.51
N HIS A 205 2.18 10.49 28.51
CA HIS A 205 1.42 9.23 28.37
C HIS A 205 2.18 8.13 27.60
N TRP A 206 3.26 8.49 26.90
CA TRP A 206 4.14 7.55 26.21
C TRP A 206 5.20 7.02 27.17
N LYS A 207 4.97 5.83 27.72
CA LYS A 207 6.01 5.07 28.42
C LYS A 207 6.65 4.07 27.45
N PRO A 208 7.99 4.04 27.33
CA PRO A 208 8.66 2.98 26.60
C PRO A 208 8.27 1.62 27.21
N LEU A 209 8.09 0.61 26.34
CA LEU A 209 7.68 -0.75 26.68
C LEU A 209 8.56 -1.46 27.72
N SER A 210 9.74 -0.92 28.03
CA SER A 210 10.62 -1.42 29.09
C SER A 210 9.96 -1.40 30.47
N ASN A 211 8.93 -0.58 30.68
CA ASN A 211 8.32 -0.36 31.99
C ASN A 211 7.00 -1.13 32.21
N ALA A 212 6.63 -2.04 31.29
CA ALA A 212 5.36 -2.78 31.36
C ALA A 212 5.47 -4.19 31.96
N TYR A 213 6.66 -4.65 32.36
CA TYR A 213 6.91 -6.01 32.89
C TYR A 213 7.59 -6.04 34.27
N ILE A 214 7.48 -4.97 35.06
CA ILE A 214 7.87 -4.98 36.47
C ILE A 214 6.72 -4.34 37.26
N GLY A 215 5.76 -5.18 37.62
CA GLY A 215 4.57 -4.85 38.40
C GLY A 215 3.82 -6.11 38.74
#